data_AF-A0AAV4M6A9-F1
#
_entry.id   AF-A0AAV4M6A9-F1
#
_cell.length_a   1.000
_cell.length_b   1.000
_cell.length_c   1.000
_cell.angle_alpha   90.00
_cell.angle_beta   90.00
_cell.angle_gamma   90.00
#
_symmetry.space_group_name_H-M   'P 1'
#
loop_
_entity.id
_entity.type
_entity.pdbx_description
1 polymer ?
#
loop_
_entity_poly.entity_id
_entity_poly.type
_entity_poly.pdbx_seq_one_letter_code
_entity_poly.pdbx_strand_id
1 'polypeptide(L)'
;MATDNSEEPRRDRKKSIRGYASKLFKESSVSAVSSIVSTGNVRRKVFRVVVFLLFTAGFLYQCIKFLLYVLQYPTVVNIELDRPDKYLSPAYTICNANGIKRSKFCSKYPDDCISPDEEFCDMYPFSCSGNDTKIPRDDARTALKSFEEFLELGHDINDLVLGMSKESFDGPFPRINEEERIISSCYSLHQRIDSSLDAVYKEKQMFSDFTNDEFYLDPEENETFFVNSRPGIMFAVHSPFEAVNPFQQGNFLKPGYLYRFTIEMRKGLANFKTYF
;
A
#
# COMPACT_ATOMS: atom_id res chain seq x y z
N MET A 1 -44.39 81.99 -43.97
CA MET A 1 -44.27 81.05 -45.11
C MET A 1 -42.82 81.07 -45.57
N ALA A 2 -42.31 79.90 -45.95
CA ALA A 2 -40.95 79.58 -46.42
C ALA A 2 -39.86 79.47 -45.34
N THR A 3 -39.55 78.19 -45.08
CA THR A 3 -38.41 77.58 -44.41
C THR A 3 -37.07 77.95 -45.06
N ASP A 4 -36.01 78.07 -44.26
CA ASP A 4 -34.65 77.83 -44.73
C ASP A 4 -33.90 76.90 -43.77
N ASN A 5 -33.29 75.89 -44.37
CA ASN A 5 -32.68 74.72 -43.75
C ASN A 5 -31.32 75.08 -43.16
N SER A 6 -31.10 74.80 -41.88
CA SER A 6 -29.74 74.69 -41.33
C SER A 6 -29.36 73.22 -41.23
N GLU A 7 -28.59 72.77 -42.22
CA GLU A 7 -27.92 71.48 -42.22
C GLU A 7 -26.94 71.38 -41.04
N GLU A 8 -27.07 70.31 -40.27
CA GLU A 8 -26.17 69.92 -39.20
C GLU A 8 -24.94 69.19 -39.78
N PRO A 9 -23.69 69.68 -39.60
CA PRO A 9 -22.52 68.96 -40.09
C PRO A 9 -22.15 67.80 -39.14
N ARG A 10 -22.70 66.61 -39.41
CA ARG A 10 -22.19 65.32 -38.89
C ARG A 10 -20.83 64.98 -39.52
N ARG A 11 -19.72 65.52 -39.00
CA ARG A 11 -18.37 65.02 -39.36
C ARG A 11 -17.31 65.51 -38.37
N ASP A 12 -16.84 64.63 -37.45
CA ASP A 12 -15.41 64.51 -37.07
C ASP A 12 -15.07 63.59 -35.86
N ARG A 13 -15.99 62.75 -35.36
CA ARG A 13 -15.64 61.83 -34.24
C ARG A 13 -14.61 60.73 -34.59
N LYS A 14 -14.46 60.37 -35.88
CA LYS A 14 -13.58 59.28 -36.35
C LYS A 14 -12.08 59.64 -36.41
N LYS A 15 -11.72 60.93 -36.49
CA LYS A 15 -10.30 61.35 -36.52
C LYS A 15 -9.64 61.28 -35.12
N SER A 16 -10.41 61.54 -34.06
CA SER A 16 -9.92 61.54 -32.67
C SER A 16 -9.45 60.16 -32.20
N ILE A 17 -10.24 59.11 -32.43
CA ILE A 17 -9.93 57.75 -31.97
C ILE A 17 -8.68 57.19 -32.67
N ARG A 18 -8.52 57.46 -33.98
CA ARG A 18 -7.40 56.95 -34.77
C ARG A 18 -6.08 57.63 -34.39
N GLY A 19 -6.13 58.93 -34.06
CA GLY A 19 -4.99 59.68 -33.52
C GLY A 19 -4.58 59.18 -32.14
N TYR A 20 -5.55 58.92 -31.27
CA TYR A 20 -5.31 58.40 -29.92
C TYR A 20 -4.70 56.98 -29.94
N ALA A 21 -5.27 56.07 -30.73
CA ALA A 21 -4.74 54.71 -30.88
C ALA A 21 -3.31 54.72 -31.45
N SER A 22 -3.02 55.56 -32.44
CA SER A 22 -1.67 55.71 -32.99
C SER A 22 -0.65 56.20 -31.95
N LYS A 23 -1.07 57.12 -31.06
CA LYS A 23 -0.23 57.60 -29.96
C LYS A 23 0.03 56.51 -28.92
N LEU A 24 -1.01 55.79 -28.49
CA LEU A 24 -0.89 54.67 -27.55
C LEU A 24 0.00 53.53 -28.09
N PHE A 25 -0.14 53.17 -29.36
CA PHE A 25 0.70 52.11 -29.95
C PHE A 25 2.14 52.54 -30.17
N LYS A 26 2.42 53.83 -30.36
CA LYS A 26 3.79 54.36 -30.38
C LYS A 26 4.43 54.35 -29.00
N GLU A 27 3.63 54.54 -27.95
CA GLU A 27 4.05 54.51 -26.54
C GLU A 27 4.00 53.09 -25.93
N SER A 28 3.62 52.07 -26.71
CA SER A 28 3.58 50.69 -26.24
C SER A 28 4.98 50.19 -25.89
N SER A 29 5.08 49.48 -24.75
CA SER A 29 6.29 48.78 -24.30
C SER A 29 6.73 47.65 -25.24
N VAL A 30 5.86 47.22 -26.17
CA VAL A 30 6.19 46.22 -27.18
C VAL A 30 6.87 46.89 -28.36
N SER A 31 8.20 46.80 -28.44
CA SER A 31 9.00 47.49 -29.48
C SER A 31 8.58 47.11 -30.92
N ALA A 32 8.07 45.89 -31.12
CA ALA A 32 7.53 45.45 -32.40
C ALA A 32 6.33 46.30 -32.84
N VAL A 33 5.42 46.63 -31.92
CA VAL A 33 4.20 47.40 -32.19
C VAL A 33 4.52 48.86 -32.51
N SER A 34 5.44 49.47 -31.75
CA SER A 34 5.89 50.85 -32.01
C SER A 34 6.64 50.97 -33.35
N SER A 35 7.43 49.96 -33.72
CA SER A 35 8.14 49.89 -35.01
C SER A 35 7.20 49.69 -36.23
N ILE A 36 6.07 49.00 -36.05
CA ILE A 36 5.05 48.80 -37.08
C ILE A 36 4.28 50.09 -37.34
N VAL A 37 3.95 50.84 -36.28
CA VAL A 37 3.18 52.11 -36.40
C VAL A 37 4.04 53.24 -36.98
N SER A 38 5.33 53.28 -36.69
CA SER A 38 6.26 54.29 -37.22
C SER A 38 6.66 54.08 -38.69
N THR A 39 6.33 52.92 -39.30
CA THR A 39 6.69 52.62 -40.69
C THR A 39 5.73 53.30 -41.67
N GLY A 40 6.25 54.21 -42.52
CA GLY A 40 5.47 54.93 -43.52
C GLY A 40 5.09 54.13 -44.77
N ASN A 41 5.85 53.09 -45.13
CA ASN A 41 5.60 52.28 -46.32
C ASN A 41 4.60 51.14 -46.04
N VAL A 42 3.46 51.15 -46.75
CA VAL A 42 2.35 50.20 -46.56
C VAL A 42 2.78 48.75 -46.78
N ARG A 43 3.57 48.44 -47.81
CA ARG A 43 4.02 47.05 -48.06
C ARG A 43 4.89 46.52 -46.92
N ARG A 44 5.85 47.33 -46.47
CA ARG A 44 6.75 46.97 -45.35
C ARG A 44 6.00 46.84 -44.03
N LYS A 45 4.95 47.66 -43.84
CA LYS A 45 4.07 47.60 -42.67
C LYS A 45 3.27 46.30 -42.64
N VAL A 46 2.67 45.90 -43.77
CA VAL A 46 1.93 44.62 -43.88
C VAL A 46 2.85 43.44 -43.59
N PHE A 47 4.05 43.41 -44.17
CA PHE A 47 5.03 42.35 -43.89
C PHE A 47 5.38 42.26 -42.40
N ARG A 48 5.69 43.39 -41.74
CA ARG A 48 6.01 43.41 -40.29
C ARG A 48 4.84 42.94 -39.43
N VAL A 49 3.60 43.26 -39.81
CA VAL A 49 2.39 42.78 -39.11
C VAL A 49 2.22 41.26 -39.26
N VAL A 50 2.39 40.71 -40.46
CA VAL A 50 2.30 39.26 -40.69
C VAL A 50 3.34 38.52 -39.86
N VAL A 51 4.59 38.99 -39.90
CA VAL A 51 5.67 38.42 -39.09
C VAL A 51 5.32 38.48 -37.61
N PHE A 52 4.88 39.64 -37.10
CA PHE A 52 4.46 39.78 -35.70
C PHE A 52 3.32 38.83 -35.31
N LEU A 53 2.32 38.64 -36.16
CA LEU A 53 1.21 37.71 -35.92
C LEU A 53 1.69 36.25 -35.87
N LEU A 54 2.57 35.84 -36.79
CA LEU A 54 3.15 34.50 -36.79
C LEU A 54 3.95 34.22 -35.51
N PHE A 55 4.78 35.16 -35.08
CA PHE A 55 5.53 35.03 -33.82
C PHE A 55 4.61 35.02 -32.59
N THR A 56 3.58 35.85 -32.56
CA THR A 56 2.61 35.90 -31.45
C THR A 56 1.81 34.60 -31.35
N ALA A 57 1.36 34.06 -32.49
CA ALA A 57 0.66 32.77 -32.54
C ALA A 57 1.56 31.61 -32.09
N GLY A 58 2.83 31.59 -32.55
CA GLY A 58 3.82 30.61 -32.10
C GLY A 58 4.10 30.69 -30.60
N PHE A 59 4.23 31.90 -30.05
CA PHE A 59 4.39 32.11 -28.61
C PHE A 59 3.17 31.63 -27.81
N LEU A 60 1.95 32.03 -28.22
CA LEU A 60 0.72 31.57 -27.57
C LEU A 60 0.56 30.06 -27.63
N TYR A 61 0.91 29.42 -28.75
CA TYR A 61 0.90 27.97 -28.88
C TYR A 61 1.86 27.31 -27.88
N GLN A 62 3.09 27.81 -27.75
CA GLN A 62 4.07 27.31 -26.77
C GLN A 62 3.58 27.52 -25.32
N CYS A 63 3.02 28.69 -25.00
CA CYS A 63 2.44 28.95 -23.69
C CYS A 63 1.27 28.01 -23.37
N ILE A 64 0.35 27.79 -24.31
CA ILE A 64 -0.76 26.85 -24.13
C ILE A 64 -0.24 25.43 -23.94
N LYS A 65 0.74 24.99 -24.73
CA LYS A 65 1.36 23.66 -24.59
C LYS A 65 2.05 23.49 -23.24
N PHE A 66 2.84 24.48 -22.82
CA PHE A 66 3.48 24.48 -21.51
C PHE A 66 2.45 24.47 -20.38
N LEU A 67 1.40 25.29 -20.49
CA LEU A 67 0.32 25.33 -19.50
C LEU A 67 -0.42 24.00 -19.42
N LEU A 68 -0.73 23.37 -20.56
CA LEU A 68 -1.32 22.03 -20.60
C LEU A 68 -0.41 20.99 -19.96
N TYR A 69 0.90 21.06 -20.17
CA TYR A 69 1.88 20.17 -19.53
C TYR A 69 1.94 20.40 -18.01
N VAL A 70 1.94 21.65 -17.55
CA VAL A 70 1.91 21.98 -16.12
C VAL A 70 0.59 21.52 -15.48
N LEU A 71 -0.55 21.71 -16.16
CA LEU A 71 -1.86 21.26 -15.69
C LEU A 71 -2.06 19.75 -15.73
N GLN A 72 -1.16 18.98 -16.37
CA GLN A 72 -1.12 17.53 -16.25
C GLN A 72 -0.49 17.07 -14.93
N TYR A 73 0.10 17.98 -14.14
CA TYR A 73 0.78 17.68 -12.88
C TYR A 73 1.73 16.48 -12.99
N PRO A 74 2.69 16.47 -13.94
CA PRO A 74 3.63 15.37 -14.07
C PRO A 74 4.43 15.25 -12.78
N THR A 75 4.37 14.09 -12.14
CA THR A 75 5.15 13.78 -10.96
C THR A 75 6.44 13.08 -11.37
N VAL A 76 7.57 13.58 -10.87
CA VAL A 76 8.87 12.91 -11.03
C VAL A 76 9.16 12.19 -9.72
N VAL A 77 9.30 10.87 -9.76
CA VAL A 77 9.68 10.07 -8.61
C VAL A 77 11.21 10.04 -8.55
N ASN A 78 11.78 10.66 -7.52
CA ASN A 78 13.21 10.53 -7.22
C ASN A 78 13.40 9.35 -6.27
N ILE A 79 14.20 8.36 -6.67
CA ILE A 79 14.49 7.16 -5.87
C ILE A 79 15.89 7.32 -5.29
N GLU A 80 15.98 7.49 -3.98
CA GLU A 80 17.23 7.57 -3.24
C GLU A 80 17.42 6.32 -2.40
N LEU A 81 18.60 5.69 -2.51
CA LEU A 81 18.97 4.52 -1.73
C LEU A 81 19.80 4.97 -0.53
N ASP A 82 19.22 4.84 0.65
CA ASP A 82 19.88 5.17 1.92
C ASP A 82 20.30 3.89 2.66
N ARG A 83 21.41 3.96 3.39
CA ARG A 83 21.94 2.86 4.23
C ARG A 83 22.18 3.39 5.64
N PRO A 84 21.10 3.61 6.41
CA PRO A 84 21.24 4.22 7.72
C PRO A 84 21.86 3.23 8.73
N ASP A 85 22.64 3.75 9.67
CA ASP A 85 23.24 2.95 10.76
C ASP A 85 22.18 2.39 11.71
N LYS A 86 21.03 3.05 11.81
CA LYS A 86 19.85 2.58 12.53
C LYS A 86 18.66 2.54 11.61
N TYR A 87 17.92 1.44 11.67
CA TYR A 87 16.71 1.28 10.88
C TYR A 87 15.54 0.84 11.76
N LEU A 88 14.34 1.14 11.30
CA LEU A 88 13.12 0.75 11.98
C LEU A 88 12.94 -0.76 11.85
N SER A 89 12.88 -1.48 12.97
CA SER A 89 12.58 -2.91 12.97
C SER A 89 11.18 -3.11 12.37
N PRO A 90 11.00 -4.08 11.46
CA PRO A 90 9.66 -4.44 11.00
C PRO A 90 8.88 -5.11 12.14
N ALA A 91 7.57 -5.20 11.95
CA ALA A 91 6.72 -6.09 12.73
C ALA A 91 6.57 -7.43 12.03
N TYR A 92 6.39 -8.48 12.83
CA TYR A 92 6.20 -9.85 12.39
C TYR A 92 4.84 -10.31 12.86
N THR A 93 3.96 -10.74 11.97
CA THR A 93 2.70 -11.40 12.34
C THR A 93 2.77 -12.87 11.98
N ILE A 94 2.44 -13.71 12.94
CA ILE A 94 2.52 -15.18 12.87
C ILE A 94 1.14 -15.75 13.17
N CYS A 95 0.64 -16.62 12.30
CA CYS A 95 -0.59 -17.38 12.54
C CYS A 95 -0.34 -18.85 12.27
N ASN A 96 -0.96 -19.74 13.05
CA ASN A 96 -1.09 -21.11 12.61
C ASN A 96 -2.10 -21.17 11.44
N ALA A 97 -1.75 -21.88 10.37
CA ALA A 97 -2.65 -22.11 9.24
C ALA A 97 -3.88 -22.91 9.67
N ASN A 98 -3.74 -23.73 10.71
CA ASN A 98 -4.85 -24.36 11.40
C ASN A 98 -5.42 -23.41 12.47
N GLY A 99 -6.71 -23.09 12.37
CA GLY A 99 -7.34 -22.12 13.26
C GLY A 99 -7.67 -22.66 14.66
N ILE A 100 -7.83 -23.97 14.79
CA ILE A 100 -8.37 -24.60 16.01
C ILE A 100 -7.49 -25.77 16.41
N LYS A 101 -7.03 -25.79 17.67
CA LYS A 101 -6.30 -26.90 18.25
C LYS A 101 -7.24 -28.08 18.48
N ARG A 102 -6.95 -29.21 17.82
CA ARG A 102 -7.80 -30.42 17.84
C ARG A 102 -8.07 -30.93 19.25
N SER A 103 -7.04 -31.03 20.08
CA SER A 103 -7.16 -31.52 21.46
C SER A 103 -8.05 -30.63 22.32
N LYS A 104 -7.91 -29.30 22.20
CA LYS A 104 -8.78 -28.34 22.90
C LYS A 104 -10.23 -28.48 22.47
N PHE A 105 -10.49 -28.62 21.17
CA PHE A 105 -11.84 -28.79 20.65
C PHE A 105 -12.49 -30.07 21.19
N CYS A 106 -11.84 -31.23 21.04
CA CYS A 106 -12.40 -32.50 21.49
C CYS A 106 -12.51 -32.62 23.02
N SER A 107 -11.77 -31.81 23.78
CA SER A 107 -11.95 -31.68 25.22
C SER A 107 -13.21 -30.89 25.57
N LYS A 108 -13.55 -29.86 24.79
CA LYS A 108 -14.74 -29.02 24.99
C LYS A 108 -16.02 -29.67 24.41
N TYR A 109 -15.90 -30.36 23.29
CA TYR A 109 -17.00 -31.01 22.56
C TYR A 109 -16.67 -32.49 22.27
N PRO A 110 -16.71 -33.36 23.30
CA PRO A 110 -16.35 -34.77 23.14
C PRO A 110 -17.31 -35.55 22.24
N ASP A 111 -18.59 -35.15 22.18
CA ASP A 111 -19.63 -35.81 21.36
C ASP A 111 -19.43 -35.58 19.86
N ASP A 112 -18.80 -34.46 19.50
CA ASP A 112 -18.48 -34.07 18.13
C ASP A 112 -17.12 -34.62 17.65
N CYS A 113 -16.51 -35.50 18.46
CA CYS A 113 -15.28 -36.20 18.10
C CYS A 113 -15.46 -37.71 18.14
N ILE A 114 -14.68 -38.40 17.32
CA ILE A 114 -14.65 -39.86 17.23
C ILE A 114 -13.24 -40.37 17.48
N SER A 115 -13.14 -41.59 18.00
CA SER A 115 -11.89 -42.33 18.02
C SER A 115 -11.59 -42.81 16.59
N PRO A 116 -10.38 -42.58 16.06
CA PRO A 116 -10.02 -43.07 14.74
C PRO A 116 -10.00 -44.60 14.73
N ASP A 117 -10.36 -45.19 13.60
CA ASP A 117 -10.16 -46.61 13.34
C ASP A 117 -8.73 -46.88 12.84
N GLU A 118 -8.37 -48.17 12.75
CA GLU A 118 -7.04 -48.59 12.30
C GLU A 118 -6.75 -48.12 10.86
N GLU A 119 -7.76 -48.17 9.97
CA GLU A 119 -7.63 -47.73 8.58
C GLU A 119 -7.30 -46.23 8.48
N PHE A 120 -7.97 -45.40 9.28
CA PHE A 120 -7.66 -43.98 9.36
C PHE A 120 -6.22 -43.75 9.84
N CYS A 121 -5.79 -44.44 10.88
CA CYS A 121 -4.44 -44.27 11.43
C CYS A 121 -3.34 -44.78 10.49
N ASP A 122 -3.62 -45.80 9.68
CA ASP A 122 -2.71 -46.25 8.62
C ASP A 122 -2.52 -45.19 7.54
N MET A 123 -3.59 -44.44 7.22
CA MET A 123 -3.54 -43.34 6.24
C MET A 123 -2.89 -42.07 6.81
N TYR A 124 -3.12 -41.78 8.09
CA TYR A 124 -2.69 -40.55 8.77
C TYR A 124 -1.98 -40.83 10.10
N PRO A 125 -0.80 -41.47 10.08
CA PRO A 125 -0.11 -41.92 11.30
C PRO A 125 0.27 -40.77 12.24
N PHE A 126 0.58 -39.59 11.68
CA PHE A 126 0.87 -38.38 12.47
C PHE A 126 -0.33 -37.93 13.30
N SER A 127 -1.55 -38.13 12.78
CA SER A 127 -2.77 -37.75 13.48
C SER A 127 -3.05 -38.67 14.67
N CYS A 128 -2.57 -39.92 14.69
CA CYS A 128 -2.81 -40.89 15.75
C CYS A 128 -1.66 -41.06 16.75
N SER A 129 -0.72 -40.10 16.78
CA SER A 129 0.45 -40.14 17.67
C SER A 129 0.08 -39.79 19.12
N GLY A 130 -0.68 -40.65 19.80
CA GLY A 130 -1.10 -40.48 21.21
C GLY A 130 -2.14 -41.50 21.69
N ASN A 131 -2.14 -41.79 23.00
CA ASN A 131 -3.00 -42.84 23.60
C ASN A 131 -4.51 -42.51 23.64
N ASP A 132 -4.93 -41.25 23.47
CA ASP A 132 -6.35 -40.82 23.47
C ASP A 132 -6.59 -39.79 22.36
N THR A 133 -6.24 -40.19 21.14
CA THR A 133 -6.39 -39.30 19.98
C THR A 133 -7.85 -39.29 19.55
N LYS A 134 -8.52 -38.14 19.68
CA LYS A 134 -9.87 -37.91 19.15
C LYS A 134 -9.83 -37.02 17.92
N ILE A 135 -10.69 -37.30 16.96
CA ILE A 135 -10.77 -36.59 15.69
C ILE A 135 -12.14 -35.93 15.57
N PRO A 136 -12.22 -34.62 15.26
CA PRO A 136 -13.48 -33.95 15.01
C PRO A 136 -14.22 -34.58 13.83
N ARG A 137 -15.54 -34.68 13.92
CA ARG A 137 -16.40 -35.03 12.79
C ARG A 137 -16.35 -33.95 11.70
N ASP A 138 -16.73 -34.30 10.48
CA ASP A 138 -16.73 -33.35 9.35
C ASP A 138 -17.61 -32.11 9.60
N ASP A 139 -18.69 -32.25 10.37
CA ASP A 139 -19.63 -31.20 10.74
C ASP A 139 -19.32 -30.52 12.08
N ALA A 140 -18.22 -30.87 12.75
CA ALA A 140 -17.86 -30.39 14.08
C ALA A 140 -17.72 -28.85 14.16
N ARG A 141 -17.44 -28.17 13.04
CA ARG A 141 -17.44 -26.69 12.99
C ARG A 141 -18.78 -26.07 13.34
N THR A 142 -19.89 -26.77 13.12
CA THR A 142 -21.24 -26.26 13.43
C THR A 142 -21.50 -26.14 14.93
N ALA A 143 -20.69 -26.80 15.76
CA ALA A 143 -20.75 -26.69 17.21
C ALA A 143 -20.26 -25.32 17.72
N LEU A 144 -19.45 -24.61 16.94
CA LEU A 144 -18.88 -23.31 17.29
C LEU A 144 -19.90 -22.20 17.07
N LYS A 145 -20.20 -21.43 18.11
CA LYS A 145 -21.30 -20.45 18.11
C LYS A 145 -20.81 -19.01 18.13
N SER A 146 -19.62 -18.76 18.69
CA SER A 146 -19.09 -17.41 18.83
C SER A 146 -17.63 -17.32 18.37
N PHE A 147 -17.22 -16.09 18.11
CA PHE A 147 -15.87 -15.76 17.69
C PHE A 147 -14.84 -15.93 18.81
N GLU A 148 -15.24 -15.64 20.04
CA GLU A 148 -14.44 -15.83 21.24
C GLU A 148 -14.09 -17.31 21.44
N GLU A 149 -15.01 -18.23 21.11
CA GLU A 149 -14.73 -19.66 21.17
C GLU A 149 -13.62 -20.09 20.19
N PHE A 150 -13.54 -19.48 18.99
CA PHE A 150 -12.43 -19.74 18.07
C PHE A 150 -11.10 -19.31 18.68
N LEU A 151 -11.06 -18.16 19.34
CA LEU A 151 -9.83 -17.65 19.98
C LEU A 151 -9.39 -18.53 21.16
N GLU A 152 -10.33 -18.98 21.99
CA GLU A 152 -10.05 -19.89 23.12
C GLU A 152 -9.47 -21.23 22.66
N LEU A 153 -10.03 -21.78 21.57
CA LEU A 153 -9.63 -23.06 21.01
C LEU A 153 -8.42 -22.97 20.07
N GLY A 154 -7.96 -21.75 19.77
CA GLY A 154 -6.79 -21.52 18.92
C GLY A 154 -5.48 -21.98 19.56
N HIS A 155 -4.42 -21.88 18.75
CA HIS A 155 -3.05 -22.18 19.15
C HIS A 155 -2.48 -21.09 20.06
N ASP A 156 -1.69 -21.48 21.06
CA ASP A 156 -1.00 -20.54 21.97
C ASP A 156 0.34 -20.12 21.38
N ILE A 157 0.74 -18.87 21.59
CA ILE A 157 2.01 -18.36 21.06
C ILE A 157 3.23 -19.09 21.62
N ASN A 158 3.18 -19.55 22.87
CA ASN A 158 4.29 -20.26 23.51
C ASN A 158 4.50 -21.65 22.91
N ASP A 159 3.44 -22.25 22.36
CA ASP A 159 3.53 -23.52 21.64
C ASP A 159 4.06 -23.28 20.21
N LEU A 160 3.64 -22.20 19.55
CA LEU A 160 4.01 -21.90 18.16
C LEU A 160 5.45 -21.42 17.97
N VAL A 161 6.01 -20.68 18.93
CA VAL A 161 7.33 -20.04 18.80
C VAL A 161 8.29 -20.61 19.84
N LEU A 162 9.20 -21.47 19.38
CA LEU A 162 10.18 -22.15 20.21
C LEU A 162 11.41 -21.27 20.45
N GLY A 163 11.90 -21.24 21.69
CA GLY A 163 13.24 -20.77 22.02
C GLY A 163 13.53 -19.27 21.84
N MET A 164 12.50 -18.43 21.68
CA MET A 164 12.73 -16.99 21.54
C MET A 164 13.11 -16.28 22.84
N SER A 165 13.79 -15.14 22.66
CA SER A 165 14.17 -14.19 23.69
C SER A 165 12.94 -13.54 24.37
N LYS A 166 13.15 -12.82 25.49
CA LYS A 166 12.14 -12.24 26.41
C LYS A 166 11.09 -11.29 25.79
N GLU A 167 11.04 -11.13 24.48
CA GLU A 167 10.10 -10.25 23.81
C GLU A 167 8.69 -10.85 23.83
N SER A 168 7.71 -10.07 24.27
CA SER A 168 6.31 -10.47 24.31
C SER A 168 5.65 -10.23 22.96
N PHE A 169 4.91 -11.22 22.47
CA PHE A 169 3.98 -11.01 21.37
C PHE A 169 2.69 -10.38 21.87
N ASP A 170 2.13 -9.50 21.04
CA ASP A 170 0.78 -9.00 21.20
C ASP A 170 -0.21 -9.96 20.53
N GLY A 171 -1.38 -10.17 21.15
CA GLY A 171 -2.43 -11.05 20.62
C GLY A 171 -3.14 -11.86 21.71
N PRO A 172 -3.99 -12.84 21.33
CA PRO A 172 -4.28 -13.25 19.97
C PRO A 172 -5.13 -12.23 19.21
N PHE A 173 -4.75 -11.97 17.96
CA PHE A 173 -5.55 -11.22 16.98
C PHE A 173 -6.24 -12.19 16.03
N PRO A 174 -7.56 -12.14 15.93
CA PRO A 174 -8.29 -12.99 15.01
C PRO A 174 -8.07 -12.55 13.56
N ARG A 175 -7.71 -13.49 12.70
CA ARG A 175 -7.62 -13.27 11.24
C ARG A 175 -8.40 -14.32 10.49
N ILE A 176 -9.01 -13.91 9.38
CA ILE A 176 -9.85 -14.76 8.55
C ILE A 176 -9.03 -15.16 7.32
N ASN A 177 -8.96 -16.47 7.08
CA ASN A 177 -8.65 -17.05 5.78
C ASN A 177 -9.95 -17.09 4.96
N GLU A 178 -10.10 -16.17 4.00
CA GLU A 178 -11.32 -16.05 3.20
C GLU A 178 -11.54 -17.25 2.27
N GLU A 179 -10.44 -17.88 1.80
CA GLU A 179 -10.51 -19.03 0.90
C GLU A 179 -11.08 -20.26 1.61
N GLU A 180 -10.59 -20.54 2.82
CA GLU A 180 -10.98 -21.71 3.61
C GLU A 180 -12.12 -21.42 4.61
N ARG A 181 -12.51 -20.14 4.72
CA ARG A 181 -13.45 -19.61 5.73
C ARG A 181 -13.07 -20.06 7.14
N ILE A 182 -11.78 -19.99 7.45
CA ILE A 182 -11.21 -20.35 8.76
C ILE A 182 -10.81 -19.07 9.49
N ILE A 183 -11.05 -19.04 10.80
CA ILE A 183 -10.56 -18.01 11.70
C ILE A 183 -9.40 -18.60 12.48
N SER A 184 -8.25 -17.92 12.49
CA SER A 184 -7.08 -18.33 13.27
C SER A 184 -6.66 -17.21 14.23
N SER A 185 -6.15 -17.63 15.39
CA SER A 185 -5.41 -16.76 16.30
C SER A 185 -4.03 -16.44 15.73
N CYS A 186 -3.75 -15.16 15.59
CA CYS A 186 -2.47 -14.64 15.14
C CYS A 186 -1.81 -13.80 16.22
N TYR A 187 -0.50 -13.72 16.18
CA TYR A 187 0.30 -13.00 17.16
C TYR A 187 1.30 -12.11 16.44
N SER A 188 1.51 -10.91 16.99
CA SER A 188 2.37 -9.93 16.37
C SER A 188 3.51 -9.51 17.29
N LEU A 189 4.72 -9.45 16.75
CA LEU A 189 5.90 -8.92 17.41
C LEU A 189 6.21 -7.52 16.84
N HIS A 190 6.57 -6.59 17.72
CA HIS A 190 6.90 -5.19 17.38
C HIS A 190 5.77 -4.38 16.73
N GLN A 191 4.52 -4.85 16.81
CA GLN A 191 3.38 -4.08 16.34
C GLN A 191 3.17 -2.84 17.23
N ARG A 192 2.84 -1.71 16.61
CA ARG A 192 2.62 -0.40 17.27
C ARG A 192 1.31 0.26 16.87
N ILE A 193 0.40 -0.53 16.31
CA ILE A 193 -0.95 -0.08 16.01
C ILE A 193 -1.66 0.21 17.33
N ASP A 194 -2.20 1.41 17.45
CA ASP A 194 -2.91 1.90 18.64
C ASP A 194 -2.11 1.79 19.95
N SER A 195 -0.79 1.61 19.85
CA SER A 195 0.12 1.56 20.99
C SER A 195 0.73 2.94 21.23
N SER A 196 0.87 3.34 22.49
CA SER A 196 1.62 4.53 22.86
C SER A 196 3.14 4.30 22.90
N LEU A 197 3.59 3.07 22.67
CA LEU A 197 5.00 2.72 22.69
C LEU A 197 5.70 3.19 21.41
N ASP A 198 6.95 3.61 21.55
CA ASP A 198 7.80 3.93 20.41
C ASP A 198 8.12 2.67 19.59
N ALA A 199 8.32 2.87 18.29
CA ALA A 199 8.72 1.80 17.40
C ALA A 199 10.18 1.39 17.67
N VAL A 200 10.45 0.09 17.52
CA VAL A 200 11.76 -0.47 17.81
C VAL A 200 12.73 -0.14 16.68
N TYR A 201 13.90 0.37 17.03
CA TYR A 201 15.00 0.60 16.10
C TYR A 201 16.11 -0.42 16.35
N LYS A 202 16.67 -0.95 15.27
CA LYS A 202 17.83 -1.84 15.31
C LYS A 202 19.03 -1.12 14.73
N GLU A 203 20.18 -1.33 15.35
CA GLU A 203 21.46 -0.82 14.88
C GLU A 203 22.10 -1.85 13.95
N LYS A 204 22.67 -1.39 12.84
CA LYS A 204 23.44 -2.24 11.95
C LYS A 204 24.71 -2.67 12.67
N GLN A 205 24.96 -3.98 12.76
CA GLN A 205 26.20 -4.47 13.35
C GLN A 205 27.39 -4.16 12.43
N MET A 206 28.49 -3.65 12.99
CA MET A 206 29.64 -3.17 12.21
C MET A 206 30.38 -4.30 11.45
N PHE A 207 30.23 -5.55 11.89
CA PHE A 207 30.92 -6.73 11.33
C PHE A 207 29.97 -7.78 10.74
N SER A 208 28.67 -7.55 10.82
CA SER A 208 27.66 -8.38 10.15
C SER A 208 26.76 -7.45 9.36
N ASP A 209 26.68 -7.66 8.05
CA ASP A 209 25.78 -6.87 7.21
C ASP A 209 24.30 -7.05 7.57
N PHE A 210 23.98 -8.02 8.42
CA PHE A 210 22.61 -8.39 8.79
C PHE A 210 22.49 -8.61 10.30
N THR A 211 21.55 -7.91 10.93
CA THR A 211 20.94 -8.38 12.18
C THR A 211 19.91 -9.43 11.78
N ASN A 212 20.10 -10.67 12.20
CA ASN A 212 19.18 -11.76 11.90
C ASN A 212 18.20 -11.90 13.06
N ASP A 213 16.91 -11.77 12.75
CA ASP A 213 15.87 -12.26 13.64
C ASP A 213 15.61 -13.72 13.29
N GLU A 214 15.79 -14.58 14.28
CA GLU A 214 15.67 -16.03 14.13
C GLU A 214 14.46 -16.51 14.93
N PHE A 215 13.55 -17.19 14.22
CA PHE A 215 12.35 -17.78 14.80
C PHE A 215 12.40 -19.29 14.58
N TYR A 216 12.22 -20.06 15.65
CA TYR A 216 11.93 -21.49 15.54
C TYR A 216 10.43 -21.64 15.71
N LEU A 217 9.76 -22.19 14.70
CA LEU A 217 8.31 -22.25 14.65
C LEU A 217 7.84 -23.70 14.65
N ASP A 218 6.88 -24.01 15.52
CA ASP A 218 6.20 -25.30 15.56
C ASP A 218 4.75 -25.11 15.08
N PRO A 219 4.37 -25.64 13.90
CA PRO A 219 2.98 -25.58 13.44
C PRO A 219 2.06 -26.55 14.17
N GLU A 220 2.57 -27.35 15.11
CA GLU A 220 1.82 -28.35 15.87
C GLU A 220 1.05 -29.29 14.93
N GLU A 221 1.77 -30.03 14.07
CA GLU A 221 1.17 -30.90 13.04
C GLU A 221 0.21 -31.96 13.62
N ASN A 222 0.44 -32.37 14.86
CA ASN A 222 -0.41 -33.30 15.61
C ASN A 222 -1.71 -32.66 16.14
N GLU A 223 -1.90 -31.36 15.97
CA GLU A 223 -3.05 -30.60 16.48
C GLU A 223 -3.94 -30.06 15.35
N THR A 224 -3.69 -30.47 14.11
CA THR A 224 -4.51 -30.14 12.94
C THR A 224 -5.96 -30.55 13.15
N PHE A 225 -6.88 -29.60 12.99
CA PHE A 225 -8.31 -29.85 13.18
C PHE A 225 -8.88 -30.75 12.08
N PHE A 226 -8.52 -30.46 10.82
CA PHE A 226 -8.89 -31.27 9.67
C PHE A 226 -7.66 -32.01 9.17
N VAL A 227 -7.83 -33.28 8.93
CA VAL A 227 -6.75 -34.18 8.51
C VAL A 227 -6.24 -33.83 7.11
N ASN A 228 -7.14 -33.28 6.28
CA ASN A 228 -6.82 -32.81 4.93
C ASN A 228 -6.24 -31.38 4.90
N SER A 229 -6.16 -30.68 6.04
CA SER A 229 -5.54 -29.35 6.06
C SER A 229 -4.03 -29.46 5.98
N ARG A 230 -3.39 -28.46 5.39
CA ARG A 230 -1.93 -28.42 5.27
C ARG A 230 -1.37 -27.77 6.54
N PRO A 231 -0.65 -28.49 7.41
CA PRO A 231 -0.03 -27.85 8.56
C PRO A 231 1.05 -26.87 8.10
N GLY A 232 1.13 -25.75 8.80
CA GLY A 232 2.11 -24.71 8.48
C GLY A 232 1.80 -23.40 9.20
N ILE A 233 2.66 -22.43 8.97
CA ILE A 233 2.58 -21.11 9.59
C ILE A 233 2.35 -20.07 8.50
N MET A 234 1.37 -19.21 8.67
CA MET A 234 1.28 -17.97 7.88
C MET A 234 2.16 -16.91 8.55
N PHE A 235 3.15 -16.42 7.81
CA PHE A 235 4.12 -15.46 8.30
C PHE A 235 4.12 -14.20 7.45
N ALA A 236 3.92 -13.05 8.07
CA ALA A 236 3.97 -11.75 7.40
C ALA A 236 4.97 -10.82 8.06
N VAL A 237 5.73 -10.10 7.22
CA VAL A 237 6.63 -9.01 7.62
C VAL A 237 6.03 -7.72 7.12
N HIS A 238 5.86 -6.73 8.00
CA HIS A 238 5.20 -5.49 7.64
C HIS A 238 5.66 -4.29 8.49
N SER A 239 5.10 -3.12 8.18
CA SER A 239 5.32 -1.91 8.98
C SER A 239 4.81 -2.11 10.40
N PRO A 240 5.55 -1.68 11.44
CA PRO A 240 5.04 -1.67 12.82
C PRO A 240 3.70 -0.93 12.97
N PHE A 241 3.39 -0.01 12.06
CA PHE A 241 2.22 0.85 12.11
C PHE A 241 1.04 0.36 11.26
N GLU A 242 1.13 -0.85 10.69
CA GLU A 242 0.12 -1.38 9.78
C GLU A 242 -0.37 -2.76 10.24
N ALA A 243 -1.69 -2.96 10.21
CA ALA A 243 -2.30 -4.25 10.53
C ALA A 243 -2.35 -5.07 9.26
N VAL A 244 -1.68 -6.22 9.26
CA VAL A 244 -1.69 -7.14 8.13
C VAL A 244 -2.46 -8.40 8.49
N ASN A 245 -3.19 -8.94 7.50
CA ASN A 245 -3.73 -10.28 7.53
C ASN A 245 -2.76 -11.24 6.80
N PRO A 246 -2.03 -12.12 7.51
CA PRO A 246 -1.08 -13.03 6.87
C PRO A 246 -1.72 -13.99 5.86
N PHE A 247 -3.02 -14.28 5.96
CA PHE A 247 -3.71 -15.12 4.97
C PHE A 247 -3.84 -14.46 3.60
N GLN A 248 -3.78 -13.12 3.53
CA GLN A 248 -3.92 -12.37 2.27
C GLN A 248 -2.58 -11.86 1.74
N GLN A 249 -1.67 -11.45 2.63
CA GLN A 249 -0.42 -10.77 2.27
C GLN A 249 0.84 -11.48 2.79
N GLY A 250 0.66 -12.53 3.59
CA GLY A 250 1.77 -13.29 4.18
C GLY A 250 2.24 -14.43 3.28
N ASN A 251 3.19 -15.18 3.83
CA ASN A 251 3.81 -16.32 3.18
C ASN A 251 3.52 -17.57 4.00
N PHE A 252 3.10 -18.65 3.34
CA PHE A 252 2.89 -19.94 3.98
C PHE A 252 4.22 -20.69 4.14
N LEU A 253 4.58 -21.01 5.39
CA LEU A 253 5.78 -21.74 5.76
C LEU A 253 5.43 -23.19 6.08
N LYS A 254 6.07 -24.11 5.38
CA LYS A 254 5.92 -25.55 5.60
C LYS A 254 6.87 -26.01 6.71
N PRO A 255 6.46 -26.99 7.55
CA PRO A 255 7.38 -27.61 8.50
C PRO A 255 8.56 -28.28 7.79
N GLY A 256 9.69 -28.38 8.50
CA GLY A 256 10.90 -29.08 8.02
C GLY A 256 11.80 -28.27 7.08
N TYR A 257 11.54 -26.98 6.87
CA TYR A 257 12.35 -26.11 6.02
C TYR A 257 12.95 -24.92 6.79
N LEU A 258 14.14 -24.50 6.38
CA LEU A 258 14.74 -23.24 6.81
C LEU A 258 14.38 -22.14 5.79
N TYR A 259 13.68 -21.11 6.26
CA TYR A 259 13.31 -19.95 5.44
C TYR A 259 14.23 -18.76 5.74
N ARG A 260 14.69 -18.07 4.70
CA ARG A 260 15.48 -16.85 4.81
C ARG A 260 14.79 -15.69 4.12
N PHE A 261 14.34 -14.71 4.89
CA PHE A 261 13.72 -13.50 4.36
C PHE A 261 14.73 -12.36 4.30
N THR A 262 14.90 -11.77 3.12
CA THR A 262 15.67 -10.53 2.96
C THR A 262 14.69 -9.36 2.78
N ILE A 263 14.78 -8.38 3.68
CA ILE A 263 13.81 -7.28 3.76
C ILE A 263 14.46 -6.00 3.25
N GLU A 264 13.82 -5.36 2.27
CA GLU A 264 14.17 -4.03 1.80
C GLU A 264 13.10 -3.03 2.28
N MET A 265 13.51 -2.08 3.14
CA MET A 265 12.63 -1.04 3.67
C MET A 265 12.45 0.08 2.64
N ARG A 266 11.20 0.45 2.32
CA ARG A 266 10.89 1.55 1.39
C ARG A 266 10.15 2.66 2.11
N LYS A 267 10.71 3.88 2.10
CA LYS A 267 10.02 5.09 2.57
C LYS A 267 9.27 5.73 1.39
N GLY A 268 7.98 5.99 1.54
CA GLY A 268 7.18 6.78 0.58
C GLY A 268 5.95 6.09 -0.01
N LEU A 269 5.89 4.76 0.01
CA LEU A 269 4.71 3.94 -0.31
C LEU A 269 4.83 2.66 0.54
N ALA A 270 3.89 2.43 1.46
CA ALA A 270 3.89 1.29 2.39
C ALA A 270 3.78 -0.04 1.63
N ASN A 271 4.92 -0.58 1.18
CA ASN A 271 5.00 -1.89 0.55
C ASN A 271 6.35 -2.51 0.88
N PHE A 272 6.31 -3.54 1.73
CA PHE A 272 7.44 -4.43 1.97
C PHE A 272 7.49 -5.43 0.81
N LYS A 273 8.65 -5.56 0.17
CA LYS A 273 8.86 -6.66 -0.79
C LYS A 273 9.68 -7.74 -0.11
N THR A 274 9.07 -8.91 -0.01
CA THR A 274 9.72 -10.13 0.44
C THR A 274 10.32 -10.83 -0.77
N TYR A 275 11.62 -11.09 -0.74
CA TYR A 275 12.31 -11.89 -1.75
C TYR A 275 12.53 -13.30 -1.18
N PHE A 276 12.23 -14.31 -2.00
CA PHE A 276 12.42 -15.73 -1.70
C PHE A 276 13.64 -16.30 -2.42
#